data_AF-Q0ALP0-F1
#
_entry.id   AF-Q0ALP0-F1
#
_cell.length_a   1.000
_cell.length_b   1.000
_cell.length_c   1.000
_cell.angle_alpha   90.00
_cell.angle_beta   90.00
_cell.angle_gamma   90.00
#
_symmetry.space_group_name_H-M   'P 1'
#
loop_
_entity.id
_entity.type
_entity.pdbx_description
1 polymer ?
#
loop_
_entity_poly.entity_id
_entity_poly.type
_entity_poly.pdbx_seq_one_letter_code
_entity_poly.pdbx_strand_id
1 'polypeptide(L)'
;MTPDGLYCDPAELDWSQPSGPRARAYGDVYFSAEDGLEEARAVFLRGCGLPEAWTGRRHYVVGELGFGTGLNALALWQLWRQTRPTDGWLDFVTVEKHPLDRDAAARAFAAWPELSDLASRLLTQWPSRLRGPQRLVFPEDGFAITIFQDEVEAALSQMTRPVDAWFLDGFAPDRNAAMWSQAVFNRLGELSVPGTRVGTFTVAGFVRRGLAEAGFDVAKRPGFGRKRERLEAVWPGEAVDGSLANVDGPVAVLGAGIAGASLVHALRRRGIETVLIDAHGVASGASGAPAGLLTPRLEKADRPHVRATLAAFDFARRLYDGRPGFHAEPVRRLPKDEREAERFAILADWMPDHLDWTGEALVMPGAGRFEPARLVADLVADAQCHRARIGRVEPLGSGIGLYDDAGECRFEVAHLVIAAGAGARRFYPDLQPSAGQLAVFDGAPPDMPTAWGNYACAAPGGVLVGATHDRGDQVGPEDVAEAGFRASVAERMPGLALGPVQGRWQGVRAATPDRLPVAGRLSERVSILAGLGSRGFAHAPLLAEDLASELMGGVPALAQTGREAMAPGRFAERRSRRAGQGAAG
;
A
#
# COMPACT_ATOMS: atom_id res chain seq x y z
N MET A 1 -21.08 -11.37 -17.14
CA MET A 1 -19.76 -10.72 -16.95
C MET A 1 -18.86 -11.75 -16.31
N THR A 2 -17.95 -12.35 -17.06
CA THR A 2 -16.67 -12.76 -16.47
C THR A 2 -16.16 -11.52 -15.75
N PRO A 3 -15.99 -11.53 -14.43
CA PRO A 3 -15.43 -10.38 -13.76
C PRO A 3 -14.04 -10.22 -14.34
N ASP A 4 -13.71 -9.06 -14.91
CA ASP A 4 -12.33 -8.63 -14.97
C ASP A 4 -11.80 -8.78 -13.54
N GLY A 5 -10.99 -9.82 -13.33
CA GLY A 5 -10.81 -10.42 -12.01
C GLY A 5 -10.07 -9.51 -11.04
N LEU A 6 -10.09 -9.84 -9.75
CA LEU A 6 -9.24 -9.17 -8.76
C LEU A 6 -7.74 -9.41 -8.98
N TYR A 7 -7.39 -10.31 -9.91
CA TYR A 7 -6.03 -10.66 -10.31
C TYR A 7 -5.75 -10.31 -11.77
N CYS A 8 -4.49 -9.97 -12.03
CA CYS A 8 -3.91 -10.04 -13.36
C CYS A 8 -3.59 -11.49 -13.72
N ASP A 9 -3.76 -11.82 -14.99
CA ASP A 9 -3.36 -13.13 -15.52
C ASP A 9 -1.82 -13.26 -15.45
N PRO A 10 -1.30 -14.45 -15.07
CA PRO A 10 0.14 -14.63 -14.96
C PRO A 10 0.80 -14.60 -16.33
N ALA A 11 2.09 -14.27 -16.38
CA ALA A 11 2.86 -14.40 -17.62
C ALA A 11 3.02 -15.87 -18.03
N GLU A 12 2.61 -16.19 -19.27
CA GLU A 12 2.92 -17.49 -19.86
C GLU A 12 4.33 -17.49 -20.46
N LEU A 13 5.28 -18.12 -19.75
CA LEU A 13 6.69 -18.12 -20.11
C LEU A 13 7.12 -19.39 -20.86
N ASP A 14 8.02 -19.22 -21.81
CA ASP A 14 8.80 -20.27 -22.45
C ASP A 14 10.30 -20.07 -22.14
N TRP A 15 10.89 -21.06 -21.48
CA TRP A 15 12.30 -21.07 -21.09
C TRP A 15 13.14 -22.02 -21.95
N SER A 16 12.62 -22.48 -23.10
CA SER A 16 13.31 -23.45 -23.97
C SER A 16 14.58 -22.90 -24.62
N GLN A 17 14.70 -21.58 -24.74
CA GLN A 17 15.86 -20.93 -25.34
C GLN A 17 16.85 -20.48 -24.26
N PRO A 18 18.17 -20.56 -24.50
CA PRO A 18 19.19 -20.07 -23.56
C PRO A 18 19.09 -18.57 -23.31
N SER A 19 18.41 -17.84 -24.20
CA SER A 19 18.35 -16.39 -24.24
C SER A 19 17.54 -15.73 -23.13
N GLY A 20 17.01 -16.50 -22.19
CA GLY A 20 16.09 -16.01 -21.17
C GLY A 20 14.62 -16.30 -21.53
N PRO A 21 13.68 -15.84 -20.67
CA PRO A 21 12.27 -16.15 -20.82
C PRO A 21 11.68 -15.45 -22.05
N ARG A 22 10.87 -16.18 -22.80
CA ARG A 22 10.05 -15.67 -23.89
C ARG A 22 8.58 -15.63 -23.44
N ALA A 23 7.91 -14.49 -23.63
CA ALA A 23 6.48 -14.39 -23.38
C ALA A 23 5.71 -15.03 -24.53
N ARG A 24 4.92 -16.07 -24.26
CA ARG A 24 4.12 -16.78 -25.29
C ARG A 24 3.10 -15.86 -25.94
N ALA A 25 2.40 -15.05 -25.15
CA ALA A 25 1.35 -14.14 -25.62
C ALA A 25 1.85 -13.11 -26.66
N TYR A 26 3.11 -12.69 -26.56
CA TYR A 26 3.72 -11.69 -27.46
C TYR A 26 4.72 -12.32 -28.44
N GLY A 27 5.07 -13.59 -28.22
CA GLY A 27 6.08 -14.31 -28.98
C GLY A 27 7.48 -13.72 -28.90
N ASP A 28 7.80 -12.93 -27.88
CA ASP A 28 9.01 -12.10 -27.80
C ASP A 28 9.79 -12.33 -26.49
N VAL A 29 11.08 -12.00 -26.47
CA VAL A 29 11.94 -12.17 -25.29
C VAL A 29 11.83 -10.97 -24.35
N TYR A 30 11.96 -11.18 -23.05
CA TYR A 30 11.97 -10.09 -22.07
C TYR A 30 13.26 -9.27 -22.09
N PHE A 31 14.39 -9.88 -22.43
CA PHE A 31 15.69 -9.20 -22.49
C PHE A 31 16.64 -9.93 -23.44
N SER A 32 17.70 -9.23 -23.86
CA SER A 32 18.80 -9.83 -24.64
C SER A 32 19.62 -10.81 -23.79
N ALA A 33 19.89 -11.98 -24.35
CA ALA A 33 20.63 -13.08 -23.72
C ALA A 33 22.03 -12.71 -23.20
N GLU A 34 22.77 -11.95 -23.99
CA GLU A 34 24.20 -11.72 -23.78
C GLU A 34 24.44 -10.45 -22.96
N ASP A 35 23.63 -9.40 -23.17
CA ASP A 35 23.93 -8.05 -22.67
C ASP A 35 22.73 -7.30 -22.06
N GLY A 36 21.67 -8.00 -21.61
CA GLY A 36 20.43 -7.35 -21.13
C GLY A 36 20.64 -6.22 -20.12
N LEU A 37 21.57 -6.40 -19.16
CA LEU A 37 21.89 -5.39 -18.15
C LEU A 37 22.59 -4.16 -18.74
N GLU A 38 23.54 -4.36 -19.66
CA GLU A 38 24.24 -3.26 -20.33
C GLU A 38 23.32 -2.52 -21.31
N GLU A 39 22.39 -3.23 -21.96
CA GLU A 39 21.33 -2.61 -22.76
C GLU A 39 20.44 -1.72 -21.87
N ALA A 40 20.00 -2.22 -20.71
CA ALA A 40 19.21 -1.42 -19.76
C ALA A 40 19.96 -0.15 -19.30
N ARG A 41 21.24 -0.29 -18.94
CA ARG A 41 22.13 0.84 -18.60
C ARG A 41 22.26 1.85 -19.75
N ALA A 42 22.37 1.37 -20.98
CA ALA A 42 22.58 2.22 -22.16
C ALA A 42 21.31 2.94 -22.61
N VAL A 43 20.22 2.21 -22.73
CA VAL A 43 18.98 2.67 -23.35
C VAL A 43 18.17 3.49 -22.35
N PHE A 44 18.04 3.02 -21.12
CA PHE A 44 17.15 3.62 -20.13
C PHE A 44 17.92 4.56 -19.21
N LEU A 45 18.97 4.07 -18.52
CA LEU A 45 19.67 4.91 -17.55
C LEU A 45 20.39 6.07 -18.24
N ARG A 46 21.33 5.78 -19.15
CA ARG A 46 22.05 6.81 -19.90
C ARG A 46 21.13 7.59 -20.85
N GLY A 47 20.14 6.94 -21.45
CA GLY A 47 19.16 7.62 -22.31
C GLY A 47 18.35 8.69 -21.57
N CYS A 48 18.07 8.46 -20.29
CA CYS A 48 17.43 9.44 -19.41
C CYS A 48 18.42 10.37 -18.69
N GLY A 49 19.71 10.34 -19.03
CA GLY A 49 20.72 11.22 -18.42
C GLY A 49 20.99 10.94 -16.94
N LEU A 50 20.85 9.68 -16.52
CA LEU A 50 21.13 9.24 -15.15
C LEU A 50 22.62 8.84 -15.03
N PRO A 51 23.30 9.17 -13.91
CA PRO A 51 22.76 9.76 -12.67
C PRO A 51 22.66 11.29 -12.66
N GLU A 52 23.20 11.99 -13.65
CA GLU A 52 23.36 13.46 -13.61
C GLU A 52 22.04 14.19 -13.36
N ALA A 53 20.92 13.67 -13.92
CA ALA A 53 19.60 14.28 -13.83
C ALA A 53 19.02 14.40 -12.40
N TRP A 54 19.46 13.58 -11.44
CA TRP A 54 19.02 13.70 -10.03
C TRP A 54 20.04 14.38 -9.11
N THR A 55 21.10 14.95 -9.66
CA THR A 55 22.08 15.69 -8.87
C THR A 55 21.42 16.85 -8.14
N GLY A 56 21.60 16.93 -6.82
CA GLY A 56 21.01 17.98 -5.98
C GLY A 56 19.51 17.83 -5.70
N ARG A 57 18.86 16.77 -6.20
CA ARG A 57 17.43 16.53 -5.98
C ARG A 57 17.21 15.59 -4.80
N ARG A 58 16.44 16.04 -3.81
CA ARG A 58 16.04 15.19 -2.66
C ARG A 58 15.01 14.13 -3.05
N HIS A 59 14.26 14.35 -4.12
CA HIS A 59 13.25 13.42 -4.61
C HIS A 59 13.27 13.38 -6.13
N TYR A 60 13.17 12.16 -6.67
CA TYR A 60 13.15 11.88 -8.11
C TYR A 60 12.16 10.75 -8.40
N VAL A 61 11.46 10.84 -9.54
CA VAL A 61 10.47 9.85 -9.97
C VAL A 61 10.83 9.31 -11.34
N VAL A 62 11.04 7.99 -11.42
CA VAL A 62 11.22 7.29 -12.71
C VAL A 62 9.97 6.47 -12.99
N GLY A 63 9.37 6.69 -14.15
CA GLY A 63 8.25 5.92 -14.68
C GLY A 63 8.71 4.85 -15.67
N GLU A 64 8.00 3.73 -15.75
CA GLU A 64 8.24 2.66 -16.72
C GLU A 64 6.93 2.10 -17.27
N LEU A 65 6.95 1.75 -18.56
CA LEU A 65 5.93 0.90 -19.16
C LEU A 65 6.52 -0.49 -19.40
N GLY A 66 5.99 -1.52 -18.74
CA GLY A 66 6.46 -2.90 -18.83
C GLY A 66 7.52 -3.23 -17.77
N PHE A 67 7.09 -3.72 -16.61
CA PHE A 67 8.03 -4.17 -15.56
C PHE A 67 8.81 -5.41 -15.98
N GLY A 68 8.11 -6.35 -16.62
CA GLY A 68 8.60 -7.64 -17.03
C GLY A 68 9.31 -8.38 -15.91
N THR A 69 10.61 -8.62 -16.09
CA THR A 69 11.42 -9.32 -15.07
C THR A 69 11.85 -8.42 -13.93
N GLY A 70 11.71 -7.09 -14.04
CA GLY A 70 12.23 -6.11 -13.09
C GLY A 70 13.70 -5.74 -13.29
N LEU A 71 14.29 -6.05 -14.46
CA LEU A 71 15.70 -5.76 -14.76
C LEU A 71 16.02 -4.27 -14.66
N ASN A 72 15.21 -3.42 -15.28
CA ASN A 72 15.41 -1.98 -15.24
C ASN A 72 15.31 -1.43 -13.82
N ALA A 73 14.37 -1.95 -13.01
CA ALA A 73 14.25 -1.59 -11.60
C ALA A 73 15.53 -1.93 -10.82
N LEU A 74 16.10 -3.12 -11.02
CA LEU A 74 17.35 -3.51 -10.37
C LEU A 74 18.55 -2.69 -10.86
N ALA A 75 18.67 -2.44 -12.17
CA ALA A 75 19.74 -1.64 -12.74
C ALA A 75 19.68 -0.18 -12.25
N LEU A 76 18.48 0.41 -12.22
CA LEU A 76 18.21 1.73 -11.67
C LEU A 76 18.56 1.79 -10.18
N TRP A 77 18.10 0.81 -9.40
CA TRP A 77 18.35 0.75 -7.96
C TRP A 77 19.85 0.63 -7.66
N GLN A 78 20.57 -0.17 -8.44
CA GLN A 78 22.03 -0.28 -8.32
C GLN A 78 22.72 1.07 -8.55
N LEU A 79 22.38 1.77 -9.64
CA LEU A 79 22.92 3.10 -9.93
C LEU A 79 22.55 4.12 -8.84
N TRP A 80 21.32 4.08 -8.36
CA TRP A 80 20.84 4.93 -7.27
C TRP A 80 21.65 4.73 -5.99
N ARG A 81 21.87 3.49 -5.55
CA ARG A 81 22.70 3.21 -4.36
C ARG A 81 24.12 3.77 -4.46
N GLN A 82 24.68 3.80 -5.66
CA GLN A 82 26.03 4.30 -5.92
C GLN A 82 26.11 5.83 -5.95
N THR A 83 25.01 6.52 -6.27
CA THR A 83 25.03 7.94 -6.66
C THR A 83 23.99 8.81 -5.95
N ARG A 84 23.15 8.24 -5.08
CA ARG A 84 22.07 8.97 -4.38
C ARG A 84 22.62 10.16 -3.59
N PRO A 85 21.94 11.30 -3.62
CA PRO A 85 22.19 12.38 -2.67
C PRO A 85 21.92 11.93 -1.22
N THR A 86 22.54 12.64 -0.27
CA THR A 86 22.18 12.51 1.16
C THR A 86 20.69 12.78 1.33
N ASP A 87 20.01 11.90 2.07
CA ASP A 87 18.57 11.93 2.29
C ASP A 87 17.71 11.87 1.00
N GLY A 88 18.32 11.47 -0.13
CA GLY A 88 17.60 11.28 -1.38
C GLY A 88 16.56 10.16 -1.30
N TRP A 89 15.43 10.38 -1.97
CA TRP A 89 14.39 9.38 -2.21
C TRP A 89 14.11 9.20 -3.70
N LEU A 90 14.07 7.96 -4.17
CA LEU A 90 13.73 7.61 -5.54
C LEU A 90 12.46 6.76 -5.56
N ASP A 91 11.41 7.26 -6.22
CA ASP A 91 10.23 6.47 -6.57
C ASP A 91 10.39 5.90 -7.99
N PHE A 92 10.33 4.57 -8.10
CA PHE A 92 10.17 3.87 -9.38
C PHE A 92 8.71 3.45 -9.52
N VAL A 93 8.03 3.94 -10.55
CA VAL A 93 6.64 3.60 -10.84
C VAL A 93 6.55 2.90 -12.17
N THR A 94 6.01 1.68 -12.19
CA THR A 94 6.02 0.82 -13.38
C THR A 94 4.65 0.20 -13.60
N VAL A 95 4.34 -0.19 -14.84
CA VAL A 95 3.09 -0.81 -15.22
C VAL A 95 3.35 -2.23 -15.73
N GLU A 96 2.59 -3.21 -15.25
CA GLU A 96 2.70 -4.60 -15.66
C GLU A 96 1.33 -5.27 -15.81
N LYS A 97 1.06 -5.82 -16.99
CA LYS A 97 -0.21 -6.50 -17.27
C LYS A 97 -0.16 -7.98 -16.89
N HIS A 98 1.00 -8.61 -17.08
CA HIS A 98 1.25 -10.03 -16.87
C HIS A 98 2.40 -10.22 -15.88
N PRO A 99 2.16 -10.00 -14.58
CA PRO A 99 3.19 -10.15 -13.57
C PRO A 99 3.75 -11.58 -13.54
N LEU A 100 5.07 -11.69 -13.45
CA LEU A 100 5.74 -12.95 -13.20
C LEU A 100 5.48 -13.43 -11.77
N ASP A 101 5.36 -14.74 -11.58
CA ASP A 101 5.47 -15.30 -10.23
C ASP A 101 6.90 -15.14 -9.69
N ARG A 102 7.03 -15.32 -8.37
CA ARG A 102 8.30 -15.11 -7.65
C ARG A 102 9.40 -16.05 -8.14
N ASP A 103 9.07 -17.29 -8.50
CA ASP A 103 10.06 -18.30 -8.88
C ASP A 103 10.57 -18.06 -10.31
N ALA A 104 9.69 -17.63 -11.21
CA ALA A 104 10.03 -17.15 -12.53
C ALA A 104 10.92 -15.91 -12.48
N ALA A 105 10.61 -14.95 -11.60
CA ALA A 105 11.45 -13.78 -11.37
C ALA A 105 12.83 -14.16 -10.82
N ALA A 106 12.89 -15.06 -9.83
CA ALA A 106 14.15 -15.56 -9.28
C ALA A 106 15.00 -16.27 -10.34
N ARG A 107 14.38 -17.07 -11.21
CA ARG A 107 15.04 -17.72 -12.34
C ARG A 107 15.59 -16.70 -13.34
N ALA A 108 14.86 -15.62 -13.61
CA ALA A 108 15.35 -14.55 -14.49
C ALA A 108 16.56 -13.84 -13.88
N PHE A 109 16.53 -13.52 -12.58
CA PHE A 109 17.61 -12.82 -11.89
C PHE A 109 18.92 -13.61 -11.83
N ALA A 110 18.89 -14.93 -11.96
CA ALA A 110 20.09 -15.76 -12.04
C ALA A 110 21.01 -15.39 -13.23
N ALA A 111 20.49 -14.70 -14.25
CA ALA A 111 21.28 -14.20 -15.38
C ALA A 111 22.22 -13.04 -15.02
N TRP A 112 21.98 -12.35 -13.90
CA TRP A 112 22.77 -11.18 -13.48
C TRP A 112 23.32 -11.33 -12.07
N PRO A 113 24.39 -12.13 -11.87
CA PRO A 113 25.02 -12.30 -10.56
C PRO A 113 25.45 -10.97 -9.92
N GLU A 114 25.79 -9.96 -10.73
CA GLU A 114 26.12 -8.61 -10.26
C GLU A 114 24.99 -7.95 -9.45
N LEU A 115 23.74 -8.33 -9.70
CA LEU A 115 22.55 -7.77 -9.07
C LEU A 115 22.00 -8.65 -7.95
N SER A 116 22.69 -9.71 -7.54
CA SER A 116 22.14 -10.75 -6.65
C SER A 116 21.67 -10.25 -5.29
N ASP A 117 22.38 -9.27 -4.70
CA ASP A 117 21.99 -8.62 -3.44
C ASP A 117 20.64 -7.91 -3.57
N LEU A 118 20.48 -7.07 -4.61
CA LEU A 118 19.26 -6.34 -4.89
C LEU A 118 18.12 -7.26 -5.31
N ALA A 119 18.40 -8.25 -6.14
CA ALA A 119 17.45 -9.26 -6.57
C ALA A 119 16.88 -10.02 -5.36
N SER A 120 17.74 -10.43 -4.43
CA SER A 120 17.30 -11.12 -3.20
C SER A 120 16.37 -10.24 -2.36
N ARG A 121 16.70 -8.95 -2.22
CA ARG A 121 15.87 -7.98 -1.48
C ARG A 121 14.55 -7.67 -2.18
N LEU A 122 14.53 -7.61 -3.51
CA LEU A 122 13.28 -7.46 -4.27
C LEU A 122 12.39 -8.72 -4.12
N LEU A 123 12.99 -9.91 -4.17
CA LEU A 123 12.28 -11.19 -4.06
C LEU A 123 11.67 -11.45 -2.67
N THR A 124 12.15 -10.81 -1.60
CA THR A 124 11.51 -10.91 -0.27
C THR A 124 10.20 -10.15 -0.20
N GLN A 125 10.05 -9.10 -1.02
CA GLN A 125 8.83 -8.29 -1.10
C GLN A 125 8.03 -8.52 -2.39
N TRP A 126 8.36 -9.54 -3.19
CA TRP A 126 7.73 -9.77 -4.50
C TRP A 126 6.20 -9.69 -4.41
N PRO A 127 5.55 -8.88 -5.25
CA PRO A 127 4.13 -8.61 -5.11
C PRO A 127 3.27 -9.84 -5.45
N SER A 128 2.07 -9.90 -4.86
CA SER A 128 1.00 -10.75 -5.38
C SER A 128 0.51 -10.24 -6.74
N ARG A 129 -0.25 -11.05 -7.48
CA ARG A 129 -0.83 -10.66 -8.79
C ARG A 129 -2.10 -9.81 -8.70
N LEU A 130 -2.39 -9.23 -7.54
CA LEU A 130 -3.60 -8.44 -7.30
C LEU A 130 -3.63 -7.20 -8.20
N ARG A 131 -4.76 -6.96 -8.88
CA ARG A 131 -4.94 -5.76 -9.72
C ARG A 131 -4.82 -4.49 -8.91
N GLY A 132 -4.19 -3.49 -9.53
CA GLY A 132 -3.90 -2.18 -8.94
C GLY A 132 -2.45 -2.08 -8.45
N PRO A 133 -2.10 -0.95 -7.80
CA PRO A 133 -0.73 -0.68 -7.40
C PRO A 133 -0.28 -1.57 -6.23
N GLN A 134 0.91 -2.15 -6.39
CA GLN A 134 1.63 -2.87 -5.35
C GLN A 134 2.86 -2.05 -4.94
N ARG A 135 2.83 -1.50 -3.73
CA ARG A 135 3.94 -0.72 -3.16
C ARG A 135 4.94 -1.62 -2.46
N LEU A 136 6.21 -1.47 -2.80
CA LEU A 136 7.39 -2.08 -2.18
C LEU A 136 8.33 -0.95 -1.71
N VAL A 137 8.91 -1.07 -0.52
CA VAL A 137 9.70 0.02 0.10
C VAL A 137 11.02 -0.52 0.64
N PHE A 138 12.11 0.13 0.27
CA PHE A 138 13.49 -0.18 0.64
C PHE A 138 14.14 1.07 1.30
N PRO A 139 13.72 1.42 2.52
CA PRO A 139 14.05 2.69 3.16
C PRO A 139 15.56 2.89 3.38
N GLU A 140 16.31 1.81 3.63
CA GLU A 140 17.76 1.83 3.77
C GLU A 140 18.48 2.42 2.54
N ASP A 141 17.89 2.28 1.35
CA ASP A 141 18.41 2.86 0.11
C ASP A 141 17.62 4.08 -0.35
N GLY A 142 16.62 4.55 0.42
CA GLY A 142 15.75 5.65 0.01
C GLY A 142 15.05 5.35 -1.32
N PHE A 143 14.52 4.13 -1.48
CA PHE A 143 13.99 3.64 -2.74
C PHE A 143 12.63 2.97 -2.54
N ALA A 144 11.68 3.24 -3.43
CA ALA A 144 10.39 2.57 -3.44
C ALA A 144 9.98 2.20 -4.87
N ILE A 145 9.31 1.06 -5.01
CA ILE A 145 8.72 0.60 -6.27
C ILE A 145 7.20 0.59 -6.13
N THR A 146 6.49 1.12 -7.11
CA THR A 146 5.04 0.94 -7.26
C THR A 146 4.73 0.27 -8.58
N ILE A 147 4.30 -0.99 -8.51
CA ILE A 147 3.94 -1.79 -9.69
C ILE A 147 2.43 -1.69 -9.87
N PHE A 148 1.99 -0.91 -10.85
CA PHE A 148 0.59 -0.87 -11.27
C PHE A 148 0.29 -2.13 -12.09
N GLN A 149 -0.35 -3.10 -11.45
CA GLN A 149 -0.77 -4.32 -12.12
C GLN A 149 -2.13 -4.11 -12.78
N ASP A 150 -2.12 -3.70 -14.04
CA ASP A 150 -3.32 -3.51 -14.87
C ASP A 150 -2.95 -3.34 -16.35
N GLU A 151 -3.95 -3.16 -17.21
CA GLU A 151 -3.74 -2.64 -18.56
C GLU A 151 -3.10 -1.25 -18.53
N VAL A 152 -2.24 -0.95 -19.50
CA VAL A 152 -1.45 0.29 -19.54
C VAL A 152 -2.28 1.57 -19.44
N GLU A 153 -3.33 1.72 -20.24
CA GLU A 153 -4.18 2.92 -20.20
C GLU A 153 -4.95 3.02 -18.88
N ALA A 154 -5.42 1.89 -18.35
CA ALA A 154 -6.11 1.83 -17.06
C ALA A 154 -5.17 2.23 -15.92
N ALA A 155 -3.95 1.69 -15.88
CA ALA A 155 -2.92 2.04 -14.90
C ALA A 155 -2.53 3.53 -14.97
N LEU A 156 -2.20 4.04 -16.15
CA LEU A 156 -1.79 5.44 -16.35
C LEU A 156 -2.91 6.44 -15.98
N SER A 157 -4.18 6.05 -16.14
CA SER A 157 -5.32 6.87 -15.70
C SER A 157 -5.40 7.03 -14.18
N GLN A 158 -4.84 6.09 -13.41
CA GLN A 158 -4.85 6.11 -11.96
C GLN A 158 -3.63 6.81 -11.35
N MET A 159 -2.63 7.13 -12.17
CA MET A 159 -1.44 7.89 -11.77
C MET A 159 -1.75 9.38 -11.76
N THR A 160 -1.30 10.06 -10.70
CA THR A 160 -1.53 11.51 -10.53
C THR A 160 -0.25 12.30 -10.26
N ARG A 161 0.89 11.63 -10.07
CA ARG A 161 2.17 12.32 -9.87
C ARG A 161 2.93 12.44 -11.18
N PRO A 162 3.50 13.62 -11.45
CA PRO A 162 4.45 13.80 -12.53
C PRO A 162 5.69 12.92 -12.35
N VAL A 163 6.35 12.62 -13.47
CA VAL A 163 7.48 11.73 -13.63
C VAL A 163 8.64 12.51 -14.24
N ASP A 164 9.85 12.31 -13.70
CA ASP A 164 11.07 13.00 -14.14
C ASP A 164 11.81 12.27 -15.27
N ALA A 165 11.62 10.95 -15.39
CA ALA A 165 12.16 10.16 -16.48
C ALA A 165 11.28 8.95 -16.80
N TRP A 166 11.12 8.63 -18.08
CA TRP A 166 10.33 7.50 -18.55
C TRP A 166 11.18 6.43 -19.26
N PHE A 167 11.04 5.18 -18.83
CA PHE A 167 11.54 4.00 -19.52
C PHE A 167 10.38 3.38 -20.31
N LEU A 168 10.43 3.50 -21.63
CA LEU A 168 9.43 2.89 -22.51
C LEU A 168 9.95 1.52 -22.91
N ASP A 169 9.66 0.52 -22.08
CA ASP A 169 10.15 -0.85 -22.17
C ASP A 169 9.03 -1.88 -22.36
N GLY A 170 8.37 -1.80 -23.51
CA GLY A 170 7.39 -2.79 -23.92
C GLY A 170 7.97 -3.85 -24.84
N PHE A 171 7.25 -4.97 -24.99
CA PHE A 171 7.45 -5.83 -26.16
C PHE A 171 7.40 -5.01 -27.45
N ALA A 172 8.09 -5.50 -28.49
CA ALA A 172 8.28 -4.77 -29.73
C ALA A 172 6.95 -4.17 -30.25
N PRO A 173 6.96 -2.94 -30.82
CA PRO A 173 5.71 -2.22 -31.06
C PRO A 173 4.72 -2.90 -32.01
N ASP A 174 5.21 -3.77 -32.89
CA ASP A 174 4.41 -4.62 -33.79
C ASP A 174 3.74 -5.82 -33.08
N ARG A 175 4.13 -6.10 -31.83
CA ARG A 175 3.63 -7.22 -31.01
C ARG A 175 2.75 -6.77 -29.84
N ASN A 176 2.85 -5.51 -29.40
CA ASN A 176 2.07 -4.97 -28.30
C ASN A 176 1.49 -3.58 -28.62
N ALA A 177 0.71 -3.48 -29.71
CA ALA A 177 0.22 -2.19 -30.21
C ALA A 177 -0.53 -1.35 -29.15
N ALA A 178 -1.21 -1.99 -28.19
CA ALA A 178 -1.92 -1.32 -27.11
C ALA A 178 -1.00 -0.48 -26.21
N MET A 179 0.22 -0.96 -25.91
CA MET A 179 1.20 -0.24 -25.12
C MET A 179 1.83 0.96 -25.85
N TRP A 180 1.79 0.95 -27.18
CA TRP A 180 2.35 1.98 -28.03
C TRP A 180 1.26 2.84 -28.70
N SER A 181 0.13 3.02 -28.02
CA SER A 181 -1.01 3.82 -28.52
C SER A 181 -0.76 5.32 -28.35
N GLN A 182 -1.45 6.15 -29.17
CA GLN A 182 -1.36 7.60 -29.02
C GLN A 182 -1.93 8.08 -27.67
N ALA A 183 -2.95 7.38 -27.14
CA ALA A 183 -3.51 7.69 -25.83
C ALA A 183 -2.46 7.51 -24.71
N VAL A 184 -1.64 6.46 -24.80
CA VAL A 184 -0.49 6.27 -23.91
C VAL A 184 0.49 7.42 -24.04
N PHE A 185 0.94 7.76 -25.25
CA PHE A 185 1.92 8.84 -25.45
C PHE A 185 1.44 10.20 -24.92
N ASN A 186 0.18 10.54 -25.18
CA ASN A 186 -0.44 11.77 -24.65
C ASN A 186 -0.42 11.77 -23.12
N ARG A 187 -0.79 10.64 -22.49
CA ARG A 187 -0.81 10.53 -21.04
C ARG A 187 0.59 10.61 -20.42
N LEU A 188 1.62 10.09 -21.10
CA LEU A 188 3.02 10.26 -20.66
C LEU A 188 3.43 11.74 -20.65
N GLY A 189 3.02 12.50 -21.66
CA GLY A 189 3.24 13.95 -21.72
C GLY A 189 2.53 14.70 -20.59
N GLU A 190 1.27 14.37 -20.32
CA GLU A 190 0.51 14.93 -19.20
C GLU A 190 1.12 14.62 -17.82
N LEU A 191 1.84 13.52 -17.71
CA LEU A 191 2.55 13.08 -16.51
C LEU A 191 4.02 13.51 -16.52
N SER A 192 4.48 14.35 -17.44
CA SER A 192 5.86 14.80 -17.51
C SER A 192 6.03 16.21 -16.94
N VAL A 193 7.15 16.46 -16.27
CA VAL A 193 7.62 17.80 -15.89
C VAL A 193 8.55 18.35 -16.97
N PRO A 194 8.80 19.66 -17.01
CA PRO A 194 9.82 20.22 -17.88
C PRO A 194 11.16 19.52 -17.74
N GLY A 195 11.76 19.16 -18.88
CA GLY A 195 13.02 18.44 -18.92
C GLY A 195 12.89 16.94 -18.66
N THR A 196 11.68 16.38 -18.48
CA THR A 196 11.50 14.94 -18.39
C THR A 196 12.08 14.25 -19.61
N ARG A 197 12.88 13.21 -19.38
CA ARG A 197 13.54 12.45 -20.44
C ARG A 197 12.86 11.11 -20.66
N VAL A 198 12.85 10.66 -21.90
CA VAL A 198 12.33 9.36 -22.32
C VAL A 198 13.45 8.56 -22.95
N GLY A 199 13.65 7.32 -22.49
CA GLY A 199 14.55 6.34 -23.13
C GLY A 199 13.75 5.16 -23.67
N THR A 200 14.00 4.76 -24.92
CA THR A 200 13.41 3.54 -25.49
C THR A 200 14.31 2.86 -26.51
N PHE A 201 14.26 1.53 -26.54
CA PHE A 201 15.07 0.72 -27.45
C PHE A 201 14.57 0.77 -28.91
N THR A 202 13.30 1.11 -29.12
CA THR A 202 12.68 1.07 -30.45
C THR A 202 12.93 2.36 -31.22
N VAL A 203 13.07 2.24 -32.54
CA VAL A 203 13.16 3.36 -33.50
C VAL A 203 12.00 3.36 -34.50
N ALA A 204 10.93 2.61 -34.20
CA ALA A 204 9.75 2.50 -35.04
C ALA A 204 9.20 3.89 -35.39
N GLY A 205 8.92 4.12 -36.68
CA GLY A 205 8.55 5.44 -37.18
C GLY A 205 7.28 5.99 -36.54
N PHE A 206 6.32 5.13 -36.19
CA PHE A 206 5.08 5.55 -35.55
C PHE A 206 5.28 5.93 -34.08
N VAL A 207 6.18 5.26 -33.34
CA VAL A 207 6.54 5.63 -31.96
C VAL A 207 7.17 7.02 -31.94
N ARG A 208 8.11 7.28 -32.85
CA ARG A 208 8.71 8.63 -32.99
C ARG A 208 7.67 9.70 -33.27
N ARG A 209 6.76 9.44 -34.22
CA ARG A 209 5.69 10.40 -34.57
C ARG A 209 4.73 10.59 -33.42
N GLY A 210 4.34 9.52 -32.72
CA GLY A 210 3.38 9.59 -31.64
C GLY A 210 3.91 10.34 -30.42
N LEU A 211 5.19 10.15 -30.06
CA LEU A 211 5.85 10.96 -29.03
C LEU A 211 5.94 12.44 -29.44
N ALA A 212 6.30 12.73 -30.70
CA ALA A 212 6.33 14.09 -31.20
C ALA A 212 4.94 14.75 -31.21
N GLU A 213 3.91 14.01 -31.61
CA GLU A 213 2.52 14.45 -31.60
C GLU A 213 1.99 14.70 -30.18
N ALA A 214 2.45 13.90 -29.20
CA ALA A 214 2.17 14.12 -27.79
C ALA A 214 2.89 15.34 -27.20
N GLY A 215 3.87 15.92 -27.91
CA GLY A 215 4.58 17.14 -27.52
C GLY A 215 6.04 16.96 -27.10
N PHE A 216 6.61 15.75 -27.22
CA PHE A 216 8.03 15.54 -26.90
C PHE A 216 8.96 15.96 -28.05
N ASP A 217 10.12 16.52 -27.71
CA ASP A 217 11.23 16.70 -28.63
C ASP A 217 11.99 15.39 -28.79
N VAL A 218 11.79 14.70 -29.91
CA VAL A 218 12.33 13.35 -30.15
C VAL A 218 13.61 13.37 -30.97
N ALA A 219 14.65 12.71 -30.49
CA ALA A 219 15.92 12.54 -31.17
C ALA A 219 16.30 11.06 -31.35
N LYS A 220 16.96 10.75 -32.46
CA LYS A 220 17.65 9.47 -32.64
C LYS A 220 19.05 9.55 -32.06
N ARG A 221 19.47 8.50 -31.36
CA ARG A 221 20.82 8.36 -30.80
C ARG A 221 21.42 7.01 -31.19
N PRO A 222 22.76 6.85 -31.14
CA PRO A 222 23.38 5.54 -31.32
C PRO A 222 22.75 4.49 -30.39
N GLY A 223 22.42 3.32 -30.93
CA GLY A 223 21.88 2.22 -30.14
C GLY A 223 22.97 1.52 -29.30
N PHE A 224 22.60 0.41 -28.68
CA PHE A 224 23.52 -0.45 -27.93
C PHE A 224 23.77 -1.77 -28.67
N GLY A 225 25.02 -2.25 -28.61
CA GLY A 225 25.44 -3.49 -29.25
C GLY A 225 25.16 -3.50 -30.76
N ARG A 226 24.34 -4.45 -31.22
CA ARG A 226 23.98 -4.61 -32.65
C ARG A 226 22.93 -3.62 -33.14
N LYS A 227 22.17 -2.98 -32.25
CA LYS A 227 21.15 -2.00 -32.64
C LYS A 227 21.84 -0.69 -33.03
N ARG A 228 21.60 -0.22 -34.26
CA ARG A 228 22.23 1.01 -34.78
C ARG A 228 21.77 2.27 -34.07
N GLU A 229 20.49 2.33 -33.70
CA GLU A 229 19.86 3.52 -33.17
C GLU A 229 18.91 3.18 -32.02
N ARG A 230 18.70 4.14 -31.11
CA ARG A 230 17.63 4.18 -30.10
C ARG A 230 16.91 5.54 -30.18
N LEU A 231 15.76 5.67 -29.53
CA LEU A 231 15.10 6.98 -29.39
C LEU A 231 15.32 7.53 -27.98
N GLU A 232 15.60 8.83 -27.93
CA GLU A 232 15.53 9.64 -26.73
C GLU A 232 14.53 10.76 -26.98
N ALA A 233 13.75 11.15 -25.98
CA ALA A 233 12.86 12.30 -26.08
C ALA A 233 12.95 13.19 -24.84
N VAL A 234 12.65 14.47 -25.00
CA VAL A 234 12.63 15.44 -23.90
C VAL A 234 11.30 16.16 -23.90
N TRP A 235 10.70 16.37 -22.73
CA TRP A 235 9.52 17.21 -22.56
C TRP A 235 9.95 18.69 -22.49
N PRO A 236 9.63 19.52 -23.48
CA PRO A 236 10.10 20.91 -23.53
C PRO A 236 9.29 21.87 -22.66
N GLY A 237 8.19 21.41 -22.03
CA GLY A 237 7.16 22.24 -21.42
C GLY A 237 7.66 23.30 -20.43
N GLU A 238 6.82 24.29 -20.14
CA GLU A 238 7.12 25.31 -19.12
C GLU A 238 6.88 24.78 -17.71
N ALA A 239 7.65 25.31 -16.74
CA ALA A 239 7.45 25.03 -15.32
C ALA A 239 6.04 25.43 -14.92
N VAL A 240 5.17 24.44 -14.79
CA VAL A 240 3.89 24.64 -14.11
C VAL A 240 4.23 24.77 -12.64
N ASP A 241 3.72 25.82 -11.99
CA ASP A 241 3.82 26.04 -10.54
C ASP A 241 2.98 24.97 -9.81
N GLY A 242 3.46 23.74 -9.88
CA GLY A 242 2.99 22.59 -9.14
C GLY A 242 3.92 22.41 -7.97
N SER A 243 3.94 23.37 -7.04
CA SER A 243 4.48 23.13 -5.70
C SER A 243 3.62 22.04 -5.07
N LEU A 244 3.99 20.80 -5.36
CA LEU A 244 3.47 19.63 -4.69
C LEU A 244 3.83 19.83 -3.23
N ALA A 245 2.81 19.89 -2.37
CA ALA A 245 2.95 20.32 -0.99
C ALA A 245 3.89 19.39 -0.21
N ASN A 246 5.18 19.73 -0.25
CA ASN A 246 6.21 19.16 0.57
C ASN A 246 6.11 19.81 1.93
N VAL A 247 5.84 19.00 2.94
CA VAL A 247 5.95 19.46 4.31
C VAL A 247 7.43 19.69 4.60
N ASP A 248 7.80 20.95 4.81
CA ASP A 248 9.13 21.34 5.27
C ASP A 248 9.06 21.61 6.77
N GLY A 249 9.54 20.66 7.57
CA GLY A 249 9.59 20.72 9.03
C GLY A 249 8.87 19.56 9.75
N PRO A 250 8.76 19.64 11.09
CA PRO A 250 8.27 18.54 11.91
C PRO A 250 6.79 18.22 11.65
N VAL A 251 6.46 16.93 11.64
CA VAL A 251 5.09 16.43 11.54
C VAL A 251 4.64 15.88 12.90
N ALA A 252 3.62 16.48 13.50
CA ALA A 252 2.97 15.88 14.66
C ALA A 252 2.05 14.74 14.24
N VAL A 253 2.12 13.61 14.96
CA VAL A 253 1.17 12.51 14.84
C VAL A 253 0.42 12.37 16.17
N LEU A 254 -0.87 12.70 16.16
CA LEU A 254 -1.71 12.66 17.35
C LEU A 254 -2.42 11.30 17.46
N GLY A 255 -1.93 10.45 18.36
CA GLY A 255 -2.43 9.11 18.68
C GLY A 255 -1.37 8.05 18.41
N ALA A 256 -0.97 7.28 19.43
CA ALA A 256 0.06 6.24 19.37
C ALA A 256 -0.51 4.82 19.27
N GLY A 257 -1.65 4.67 18.58
CA GLY A 257 -2.15 3.37 18.12
C GLY A 257 -1.53 2.95 16.78
N ILE A 258 -2.06 1.88 16.16
CA ILE A 258 -1.49 1.36 14.90
C ILE A 258 -1.47 2.38 13.75
N ALA A 259 -2.45 3.28 13.68
CA ALA A 259 -2.48 4.38 12.72
C ALA A 259 -1.26 5.28 12.87
N GLY A 260 -1.03 5.80 14.08
CA GLY A 260 0.08 6.70 14.34
C GLY A 260 1.43 6.02 14.27
N ALA A 261 1.54 4.78 14.74
CA ALA A 261 2.76 4.00 14.61
C ALA A 261 3.15 3.76 13.15
N SER A 262 2.17 3.41 12.30
CA SER A 262 2.41 3.25 10.86
C SER A 262 2.82 4.57 10.20
N LEU A 263 2.25 5.71 10.61
CA LEU A 263 2.59 7.04 10.11
C LEU A 263 4.01 7.45 10.50
N VAL A 264 4.35 7.34 11.79
CA VAL A 264 5.68 7.65 12.30
C VAL A 264 6.72 6.81 11.57
N HIS A 265 6.47 5.51 11.45
CA HIS A 265 7.33 4.58 10.73
C HIS A 265 7.53 4.98 9.25
N ALA A 266 6.45 5.30 8.54
CA ALA A 266 6.51 5.68 7.12
C ALA A 266 7.20 7.04 6.90
N LEU A 267 6.97 8.01 7.78
CA LEU A 267 7.55 9.37 7.71
C LEU A 267 9.05 9.36 8.06
N ARG A 268 9.45 8.70 9.15
CA ARG A 268 10.86 8.66 9.59
C ARG A 268 11.77 7.96 8.61
N ARG A 269 11.27 6.92 7.92
CA ARG A 269 11.97 6.25 6.82
C ARG A 269 12.35 7.17 5.66
N ARG A 270 11.66 8.30 5.51
CA ARG A 270 11.91 9.36 4.52
C ARG A 270 12.71 10.53 5.09
N GLY A 271 13.24 10.40 6.30
CA GLY A 271 13.97 11.47 6.98
C GLY A 271 13.08 12.61 7.51
N ILE A 272 11.74 12.43 7.53
CA ILE A 272 10.84 13.46 8.06
C ILE A 272 10.83 13.37 9.58
N GLU A 273 11.08 14.51 10.24
CA GLU A 273 11.00 14.63 11.69
C GLU A 273 9.56 14.44 12.17
N THR A 274 9.37 13.61 13.20
CA THR A 274 8.05 13.26 13.73
C THR A 274 7.94 13.53 15.23
N VAL A 275 6.83 14.13 15.65
CA VAL A 275 6.46 14.29 17.06
C VAL A 275 5.25 13.39 17.34
N LEU A 276 5.48 12.23 17.97
CA LEU A 276 4.40 11.30 18.33
C LEU A 276 3.79 11.69 19.68
N ILE A 277 2.48 11.94 19.70
CA ILE A 277 1.77 12.42 20.88
C ILE A 277 0.63 11.47 21.22
N ASP A 278 0.52 11.05 22.47
CA ASP A 278 -0.62 10.27 22.97
C ASP A 278 -0.93 10.62 24.42
N ALA A 279 -2.20 10.62 24.82
CA ALA A 279 -2.59 10.98 26.18
C ALA A 279 -2.20 9.90 27.22
N HIS A 280 -2.14 8.63 26.81
CA HIS A 280 -1.94 7.48 27.70
C HIS A 280 -0.75 6.62 27.29
N GLY A 281 -0.15 6.89 26.13
CA GLY A 281 1.07 6.24 25.63
C GLY A 281 0.81 5.24 24.52
N VAL A 282 1.90 4.60 24.07
CA VAL A 282 1.91 3.68 22.93
C VAL A 282 0.94 2.51 23.16
N ALA A 283 0.11 2.22 22.16
CA ALA A 283 -0.87 1.14 22.14
C ALA A 283 -1.89 1.15 23.30
N SER A 284 -2.10 2.28 23.97
CA SER A 284 -2.99 2.38 25.15
C SER A 284 -4.50 2.30 24.83
N GLY A 285 -4.89 2.55 23.58
CA GLY A 285 -6.29 2.50 23.14
C GLY A 285 -6.70 1.17 22.50
N ALA A 286 -7.52 1.23 21.43
CA ALA A 286 -8.01 0.06 20.70
C ALA A 286 -6.90 -0.82 20.07
N SER A 287 -5.66 -0.34 20.02
CA SER A 287 -4.49 -1.09 19.54
C SER A 287 -3.74 -1.84 20.65
N GLY A 288 -4.29 -1.89 21.88
CA GLY A 288 -3.69 -2.57 23.03
C GLY A 288 -4.25 -3.96 23.33
N ALA A 289 -5.03 -4.55 22.41
CA ALA A 289 -5.59 -5.88 22.62
C ALA A 289 -4.49 -6.94 22.79
N PRO A 290 -4.73 -8.06 23.51
CA PRO A 290 -3.72 -9.10 23.73
C PRO A 290 -3.31 -9.83 22.44
N ALA A 291 -4.27 -10.08 21.56
CA ALA A 291 -4.04 -10.66 20.24
C ALA A 291 -5.12 -10.24 19.22
N GLY A 292 -4.76 -10.28 17.95
CA GLY A 292 -5.64 -10.02 16.82
C GLY A 292 -5.30 -10.87 15.60
N LEU A 293 -6.19 -10.86 14.62
CA LEU A 293 -6.01 -11.58 13.35
C LEU A 293 -5.80 -10.60 12.20
N LEU A 294 -4.74 -10.80 11.43
CA LEU A 294 -4.49 -10.09 10.18
C LEU A 294 -5.19 -10.87 9.06
N THR A 295 -6.31 -10.34 8.57
CA THR A 295 -7.10 -10.97 7.50
C THR A 295 -7.53 -9.93 6.46
N PRO A 296 -7.69 -10.33 5.18
CA PRO A 296 -8.16 -9.42 4.14
C PRO A 296 -9.64 -9.05 4.34
N ARG A 297 -10.01 -7.87 3.81
CA ARG A 297 -11.42 -7.47 3.70
C ARG A 297 -11.99 -8.02 2.39
N LEU A 298 -12.74 -9.11 2.50
CA LEU A 298 -13.30 -9.81 1.33
C LEU A 298 -14.68 -9.27 0.93
N GLU A 299 -14.83 -8.91 -0.33
CA GLU A 299 -16.10 -8.60 -0.98
C GLU A 299 -16.18 -9.31 -2.34
N LYS A 300 -17.35 -9.84 -2.69
CA LYS A 300 -17.63 -10.43 -4.00
C LYS A 300 -17.92 -9.32 -5.02
N ALA A 301 -16.95 -8.44 -5.25
CA ALA A 301 -17.02 -7.37 -6.24
C ALA A 301 -15.61 -6.87 -6.58
N ASP A 302 -15.38 -6.56 -7.85
CA ASP A 302 -14.23 -5.74 -8.23
C ASP A 302 -14.61 -4.26 -8.19
N ARG A 303 -14.09 -3.54 -7.20
CA ARG A 303 -14.34 -2.12 -6.96
C ARG A 303 -13.06 -1.46 -6.45
N PRO A 304 -12.87 -0.15 -6.67
CA PRO A 304 -11.67 0.57 -6.23
C PRO A 304 -11.30 0.34 -4.76
N HIS A 305 -12.28 0.40 -3.85
CA HIS A 305 -12.03 0.17 -2.43
C HIS A 305 -11.67 -1.28 -2.11
N VAL A 306 -12.17 -2.26 -2.88
CA VAL A 306 -11.83 -3.67 -2.68
C VAL A 306 -10.37 -3.88 -3.04
N ARG A 307 -9.95 -3.47 -4.24
CA ARG A 307 -8.55 -3.51 -4.69
C ARG A 307 -7.63 -2.81 -3.67
N ALA A 308 -8.00 -1.60 -3.23
CA ALA A 308 -7.21 -0.86 -2.25
C ALA A 308 -7.09 -1.57 -0.89
N THR A 309 -8.16 -2.17 -0.37
CA THR A 309 -8.09 -2.91 0.90
C THR A 309 -7.33 -4.24 0.81
N LEU A 310 -7.32 -4.88 -0.36
CA LEU A 310 -6.51 -6.08 -0.60
C LEU A 310 -5.03 -5.73 -0.71
N ALA A 311 -4.68 -4.66 -1.45
CA ALA A 311 -3.32 -4.13 -1.50
C ALA A 311 -2.82 -3.73 -0.10
N ALA A 312 -3.69 -3.12 0.71
CA ALA A 312 -3.34 -2.74 2.09
C ALA A 312 -3.01 -3.96 2.95
N PHE A 313 -3.81 -5.03 2.84
CA PHE A 313 -3.53 -6.29 3.54
C PHE A 313 -2.18 -6.89 3.13
N ASP A 314 -1.88 -6.97 1.83
CA ASP A 314 -0.63 -7.57 1.36
C ASP A 314 0.59 -6.72 1.75
N PHE A 315 0.47 -5.39 1.71
CA PHE A 315 1.50 -4.48 2.23
C PHE A 315 1.72 -4.66 3.73
N ALA A 316 0.63 -4.72 4.53
CA ALA A 316 0.71 -4.93 5.97
C ALA A 316 1.39 -6.26 6.31
N ARG A 317 1.03 -7.34 5.62
CA ARG A 317 1.64 -8.66 5.77
C ARG A 317 3.15 -8.61 5.54
N ARG A 318 3.60 -8.00 4.44
CA ARG A 318 5.04 -7.81 4.15
C ARG A 318 5.74 -6.97 5.20
N LEU A 319 5.09 -5.90 5.68
CA LEU A 319 5.68 -5.02 6.69
C LEU A 319 5.88 -5.75 8.03
N TYR A 320 4.92 -6.58 8.42
CA TYR A 320 4.92 -7.27 9.71
C TYR A 320 5.72 -8.57 9.72
N ASP A 321 6.00 -9.14 8.55
CA ASP A 321 6.79 -10.36 8.46
C ASP A 321 8.15 -10.22 9.16
N GLY A 322 8.50 -11.22 9.98
CA GLY A 322 9.68 -11.22 10.83
C GLY A 322 9.69 -10.24 12.02
N ARG A 323 8.67 -9.39 12.21
CA ARG A 323 8.61 -8.44 13.35
C ARG A 323 8.16 -9.10 14.66
N PRO A 324 8.65 -8.62 15.81
CA PRO A 324 8.18 -9.08 17.11
C PRO A 324 6.67 -8.98 17.28
N GLY A 325 6.05 -10.10 17.66
CA GLY A 325 4.62 -10.18 17.90
C GLY A 325 3.78 -10.41 16.66
N PHE A 326 4.35 -10.54 15.46
CA PHE A 326 3.63 -11.05 14.29
C PHE A 326 3.91 -12.53 14.08
N HIS A 327 2.90 -13.29 13.69
CA HIS A 327 2.98 -14.71 13.40
C HIS A 327 2.27 -14.98 12.08
N ALA A 328 3.07 -15.23 11.04
CA ALA A 328 2.58 -15.63 9.73
C ALA A 328 2.07 -17.07 9.81
N GLU A 329 0.75 -17.24 9.78
CA GLU A 329 0.09 -18.53 9.88
C GLU A 329 -1.31 -18.46 9.25
N PRO A 330 -1.84 -19.58 8.71
CA PRO A 330 -3.16 -19.60 8.13
C PRO A 330 -4.25 -19.23 9.15
N VAL A 331 -5.29 -18.54 8.68
CA VAL A 331 -6.49 -18.26 9.47
C VAL A 331 -7.69 -18.91 8.81
N ARG A 332 -8.50 -19.62 9.59
CA ARG A 332 -9.75 -20.24 9.17
C ARG A 332 -10.92 -19.31 9.44
N ARG A 333 -11.87 -19.22 8.50
CA ARG A 333 -13.14 -18.52 8.69
C ARG A 333 -14.31 -19.45 8.44
N LEU A 334 -15.08 -19.71 9.49
CA LEU A 334 -16.31 -20.48 9.41
C LEU A 334 -17.44 -19.57 8.88
N PRO A 335 -18.25 -20.03 7.91
CA PRO A 335 -19.39 -19.28 7.41
C PRO A 335 -20.50 -19.25 8.46
N LYS A 336 -21.12 -18.10 8.69
CA LYS A 336 -22.23 -17.97 9.63
C LYS A 336 -23.50 -18.73 9.17
N ASP A 337 -23.70 -18.85 7.86
CA ASP A 337 -24.86 -19.43 7.19
C ASP A 337 -24.45 -19.96 5.79
N GLU A 338 -25.36 -20.71 5.15
CA GLU A 338 -25.14 -21.28 3.81
C GLU A 338 -24.83 -20.20 2.76
N ARG A 339 -25.46 -19.02 2.86
CA ARG A 339 -25.22 -17.89 1.95
C ARG A 339 -23.80 -17.36 2.06
N GLU A 340 -23.23 -17.31 3.26
CA GLU A 340 -21.83 -16.94 3.44
C GLU A 340 -20.88 -18.04 2.95
N ALA A 341 -21.24 -19.32 3.10
CA ALA A 341 -20.49 -20.45 2.55
C ALA A 341 -20.41 -20.39 1.02
N GLU A 342 -21.54 -20.19 0.34
CA GLU A 342 -21.58 -19.96 -1.12
C GLU A 342 -20.70 -18.79 -1.54
N ARG A 343 -20.75 -17.68 -0.78
CA ARG A 343 -19.90 -16.51 -1.04
C ARG A 343 -18.42 -16.84 -0.88
N PHE A 344 -18.05 -17.66 0.11
CA PHE A 344 -16.67 -18.06 0.34
C PHE A 344 -16.14 -18.97 -0.76
N ALA A 345 -16.92 -19.94 -1.22
CA ALA A 345 -16.56 -20.78 -2.36
C ALA A 345 -16.26 -19.93 -3.61
N ILE A 346 -17.14 -18.97 -3.94
CA ILE A 346 -16.91 -18.06 -5.07
C ILE A 346 -15.65 -17.22 -4.89
N LEU A 347 -15.39 -16.73 -3.67
CA LEU A 347 -14.20 -15.93 -3.40
C LEU A 347 -12.92 -16.77 -3.52
N ALA A 348 -12.93 -18.03 -3.10
CA ALA A 348 -11.81 -18.95 -3.27
C ALA A 348 -11.52 -19.20 -4.76
N ASP A 349 -12.56 -19.41 -5.57
CA ASP A 349 -12.42 -19.54 -7.04
C ASP A 349 -11.84 -18.27 -7.68
N TRP A 350 -12.20 -17.09 -7.18
CA TRP A 350 -11.69 -15.80 -7.68
C TRP A 350 -10.28 -15.48 -7.20
N MET A 351 -9.85 -16.09 -6.10
CA MET A 351 -8.59 -15.77 -5.43
C MET A 351 -7.79 -17.01 -5.02
N PRO A 352 -7.52 -17.95 -5.96
CA PRO A 352 -6.94 -19.25 -5.64
C PRO A 352 -5.54 -19.16 -5.03
N ASP A 353 -4.80 -18.09 -5.34
CA ASP A 353 -3.47 -17.84 -4.78
C ASP A 353 -3.53 -17.50 -3.26
N HIS A 354 -4.68 -17.09 -2.73
CA HIS A 354 -4.80 -16.46 -1.40
C HIS A 354 -5.89 -17.07 -0.51
N LEU A 355 -6.85 -17.78 -1.10
CA LEU A 355 -8.02 -18.31 -0.44
C LEU A 355 -8.24 -19.76 -0.84
N ASP A 356 -8.50 -20.61 0.15
CA ASP A 356 -8.84 -22.02 -0.05
C ASP A 356 -10.18 -22.32 0.62
N TRP A 357 -11.11 -22.95 -0.10
CA TRP A 357 -12.41 -23.34 0.43
C TRP A 357 -12.42 -24.85 0.66
N THR A 358 -12.47 -25.27 1.92
CA THR A 358 -12.36 -26.69 2.30
C THR A 358 -13.68 -27.46 2.16
N GLY A 359 -14.76 -26.81 1.72
CA GLY A 359 -16.13 -27.34 1.82
C GLY A 359 -16.86 -26.92 3.10
N GLU A 360 -16.12 -26.57 4.16
CA GLU A 360 -16.68 -26.18 5.46
C GLU A 360 -16.20 -24.81 5.93
N ALA A 361 -14.99 -24.41 5.54
CA ALA A 361 -14.38 -23.16 5.98
C ALA A 361 -13.54 -22.52 4.88
N LEU A 362 -13.42 -21.19 4.95
CA LEU A 362 -12.49 -20.44 4.12
C LEU A 362 -11.16 -20.33 4.86
N VAL A 363 -10.12 -20.96 4.34
CA VAL A 363 -8.75 -20.85 4.82
C VAL A 363 -8.05 -19.72 4.07
N MET A 364 -7.31 -18.90 4.82
CA MET A 364 -6.52 -17.79 4.30
C MET A 364 -5.04 -18.08 4.62
N PRO A 365 -4.27 -18.75 3.73
CA PRO A 365 -2.90 -19.17 4.03
C PRO A 365 -1.95 -18.00 4.31
N GLY A 366 -2.13 -16.87 3.63
CA GLY A 366 -1.31 -15.66 3.81
C GLY A 366 -1.75 -14.75 4.96
N ALA A 367 -2.72 -15.18 5.79
CA ALA A 367 -3.15 -14.42 6.95
C ALA A 367 -2.10 -14.50 8.09
N GLY A 368 -2.49 -14.05 9.29
CA GLY A 368 -1.66 -14.23 10.46
C GLY A 368 -2.34 -13.83 11.75
N ARG A 369 -1.65 -14.10 12.84
CA ARG A 369 -1.97 -13.62 14.18
C ARG A 369 -0.96 -12.56 14.59
N PHE A 370 -1.38 -11.59 15.39
CA PHE A 370 -0.46 -10.61 15.96
C PHE A 370 -0.77 -10.28 17.41
N GLU A 371 0.25 -9.78 18.12
CA GLU A 371 0.20 -9.15 19.43
C GLU A 371 0.25 -7.61 19.23
N PRO A 372 -0.92 -6.94 19.22
CA PRO A 372 -1.07 -5.53 18.86
C PRO A 372 -0.04 -4.58 19.49
N ALA A 373 0.12 -4.64 20.82
CA ALA A 373 0.99 -3.72 21.55
C ALA A 373 2.47 -3.90 21.21
N ARG A 374 2.93 -5.15 21.03
CA ARG A 374 4.33 -5.44 20.66
C ARG A 374 4.64 -4.94 19.26
N LEU A 375 3.72 -5.18 18.31
CA LEU A 375 3.90 -4.75 16.94
C LEU A 375 3.87 -3.22 16.81
N VAL A 376 2.97 -2.55 17.53
CA VAL A 376 2.90 -1.08 17.56
C VAL A 376 4.17 -0.51 18.19
N ALA A 377 4.67 -1.08 19.29
CA ALA A 377 5.91 -0.63 19.93
C ALA A 377 7.13 -0.80 19.02
N ASP A 378 7.21 -1.90 18.27
CA ASP A 378 8.29 -2.16 17.32
C ASP A 378 8.32 -1.14 16.16
N LEU A 379 7.15 -0.73 15.65
CA LEU A 379 7.04 0.29 14.60
C LEU A 379 7.44 1.70 15.05
N VAL A 380 7.44 1.98 16.35
CA VAL A 380 7.84 3.28 16.91
C VAL A 380 9.06 3.18 17.80
N ALA A 381 9.84 2.10 17.70
CA ALA A 381 10.95 1.83 18.60
C ALA A 381 12.04 2.93 18.58
N ASP A 382 12.16 3.64 17.46
CA ASP A 382 13.09 4.75 17.26
C ASP A 382 12.46 6.14 17.43
N ALA A 383 11.21 6.22 17.89
CA ALA A 383 10.48 7.46 18.09
C ALA A 383 10.09 7.69 19.57
N GLN A 384 10.25 8.92 20.03
CA GLN A 384 9.78 9.31 21.36
C GLN A 384 8.26 9.55 21.33
N CYS A 385 7.51 8.85 22.18
CA CYS A 385 6.09 9.13 22.42
C CYS A 385 5.93 10.14 23.58
N HIS A 386 5.47 11.34 23.28
CA HIS A 386 5.15 12.36 24.27
C HIS A 386 3.79 12.07 24.91
N ARG A 387 3.77 11.85 26.24
CA ARG A 387 2.52 11.70 27.00
C ARG A 387 1.87 13.05 27.23
N ALA A 388 0.96 13.45 26.35
CA ALA A 388 0.25 14.73 26.43
C ALA A 388 -1.16 14.63 25.85
N ARG A 389 -2.10 15.36 26.46
CA ARG A 389 -3.47 15.53 25.95
C ARG A 389 -3.57 16.87 25.23
N ILE A 390 -3.95 16.83 23.96
CA ILE A 390 -4.13 18.05 23.14
C ILE A 390 -5.59 18.49 23.23
N GLY A 391 -5.80 19.59 23.95
CA GLY A 391 -7.07 20.25 24.19
C GLY A 391 -7.50 21.18 23.06
N ARG A 392 -6.59 21.73 22.26
CA ARG A 392 -6.91 22.61 21.12
C ARG A 392 -5.83 22.58 20.04
N VAL A 393 -6.21 22.81 18.79
CA VAL A 393 -5.32 22.91 17.63
C VAL A 393 -5.62 24.22 16.92
N GLU A 394 -4.59 25.03 16.66
CA GLU A 394 -4.76 26.34 16.00
C GLU A 394 -3.71 26.52 14.89
N PRO A 395 -4.09 27.07 13.72
CA PRO A 395 -3.12 27.46 12.71
C PRO A 395 -2.28 28.63 13.22
N LEU A 396 -0.97 28.56 12.98
CA LEU A 396 -0.01 29.64 13.20
C LEU A 396 0.45 30.18 11.83
N GLY A 397 1.19 31.29 11.82
CA GLY A 397 1.65 31.92 10.56
C GLY A 397 2.45 30.99 9.64
N SER A 398 3.25 30.08 10.20
CA SER A 398 4.08 29.12 9.44
C SER A 398 3.86 27.65 9.83
N GLY A 399 2.82 27.33 10.61
CA GLY A 399 2.63 25.99 11.17
C GLY A 399 1.32 25.80 11.92
N ILE A 400 1.33 24.89 12.89
CA ILE A 400 0.20 24.55 13.75
C ILE A 400 0.68 24.50 15.20
N GLY A 401 -0.05 25.17 16.08
CA GLY A 401 0.11 25.08 17.53
C GLY A 401 -0.81 24.02 18.12
N LEU A 402 -0.26 23.16 18.98
CA LEU A 402 -0.98 22.13 19.72
C LEU A 402 -1.01 22.50 21.21
N TYR A 403 -2.20 22.82 21.72
CA TYR A 403 -2.39 23.33 23.08
C TYR A 403 -3.01 22.26 23.95
N ASP A 404 -2.63 22.22 25.22
CA ASP A 404 -3.28 21.35 26.21
C ASP A 404 -4.63 21.90 26.69
N ASP A 405 -5.27 21.20 27.62
CA ASP A 405 -6.56 21.61 28.20
C ASP A 405 -6.45 22.87 29.09
N ALA A 406 -5.24 23.25 29.54
CA ALA A 406 -4.97 24.48 30.28
C ALA A 406 -4.71 25.69 29.35
N GLY A 407 -4.57 25.45 28.04
CA GLY A 407 -4.31 26.47 27.03
C GLY A 407 -2.82 26.79 26.83
N GLU A 408 -1.92 25.98 27.38
CA GLU A 408 -0.48 26.11 27.14
C GLU A 408 -0.12 25.49 25.78
N CYS A 409 0.67 26.20 24.96
CA CYS A 409 1.20 25.64 23.71
C CYS A 409 2.25 24.58 24.05
N ARG A 410 1.98 23.32 23.71
CA ARG A 410 2.87 22.19 23.99
C ARG A 410 3.81 21.89 22.84
N PHE A 411 3.36 22.11 21.61
CA PHE A 411 4.12 21.83 20.39
C PHE A 411 3.75 22.81 19.28
N GLU A 412 4.74 23.18 18.47
CA GLU A 412 4.56 23.88 17.20
C GLU A 412 5.16 23.01 16.09
N VAL A 413 4.39 22.75 15.04
CA VAL A 413 4.77 21.82 13.96
C VAL A 413 4.39 22.36 12.60
N ALA A 414 5.03 21.87 11.54
CA ALA A 414 4.71 22.26 10.17
C ALA A 414 3.38 21.65 9.70
N HIS A 415 3.11 20.40 10.11
CA HIS A 415 1.91 19.64 9.75
C HIS A 415 1.42 18.76 10.91
N LEU A 416 0.11 18.54 10.97
CA LEU A 416 -0.53 17.67 11.96
C LEU A 416 -1.24 16.51 11.26
N VAL A 417 -1.02 15.28 11.73
CA VAL A 417 -1.79 14.10 11.33
C VAL A 417 -2.61 13.57 12.51
N ILE A 418 -3.93 13.58 12.37
CA ILE A 418 -4.87 13.06 13.36
C ILE A 418 -4.97 11.53 13.22
N ALA A 419 -4.46 10.79 14.19
CA ALA A 419 -4.47 9.33 14.25
C ALA A 419 -5.08 8.79 15.57
N ALA A 420 -5.92 9.61 16.23
CA ALA A 420 -6.37 9.44 17.62
C ALA A 420 -7.51 8.42 17.82
N GLY A 421 -7.64 7.41 16.96
CA GLY A 421 -8.69 6.38 17.08
C GLY A 421 -10.10 6.97 17.21
N ALA A 422 -10.84 6.58 18.25
CA ALA A 422 -12.16 7.16 18.54
C ALA A 422 -12.12 8.65 18.93
N GLY A 423 -11.02 9.13 19.50
CA GLY A 423 -10.80 10.54 19.81
C GLY A 423 -10.74 11.43 18.55
N ALA A 424 -10.45 10.85 17.38
CA ALA A 424 -10.48 11.56 16.11
C ALA A 424 -11.90 12.06 15.73
N ARG A 425 -12.95 11.59 16.41
CA ARG A 425 -14.34 12.05 16.18
C ARG A 425 -14.52 13.55 16.41
N ARG A 426 -13.68 14.17 17.25
CA ARG A 426 -13.64 15.63 17.42
C ARG A 426 -13.30 16.37 16.12
N PHE A 427 -12.45 15.78 15.30
CA PHE A 427 -11.99 16.35 14.03
C PHE A 427 -12.77 15.82 12.82
N TYR A 428 -13.39 14.64 12.95
CA TYR A 428 -14.17 13.99 11.90
C TYR A 428 -15.48 13.39 12.46
N PRO A 429 -16.57 14.18 12.48
CA PRO A 429 -17.83 13.81 13.15
C PRO A 429 -18.53 12.57 12.59
N ASP A 430 -18.24 12.18 11.34
CA ASP A 430 -18.80 10.99 10.70
C ASP A 430 -18.25 9.68 11.33
N LEU A 431 -17.24 9.73 12.22
CA LEU A 431 -16.79 8.54 12.98
C LEU A 431 -17.83 8.07 13.99
N GLN A 432 -18.08 6.76 13.96
CA GLN A 432 -18.97 6.04 14.86
C GLN A 432 -18.15 5.14 15.80
N PRO A 433 -18.12 5.44 17.11
CA PRO A 433 -17.49 4.59 18.10
C PRO A 433 -18.21 3.23 18.22
N SER A 434 -17.44 2.17 18.44
CA SER A 434 -17.93 0.85 18.83
C SER A 434 -17.00 0.22 19.84
N ALA A 435 -17.44 0.25 21.10
CA ALA A 435 -16.82 -0.46 22.20
C ALA A 435 -16.84 -1.98 21.95
N GLY A 436 -15.84 -2.66 22.49
CA GLY A 436 -15.72 -4.10 22.38
C GLY A 436 -14.85 -4.69 23.46
N GLN A 437 -15.16 -5.93 23.79
CA GLN A 437 -14.49 -6.72 24.80
C GLN A 437 -13.82 -7.95 24.17
N LEU A 438 -12.73 -8.38 24.79
CA LEU A 438 -12.03 -9.64 24.54
C LEU A 438 -11.76 -10.30 25.89
N ALA A 439 -11.71 -11.62 25.93
CA ALA A 439 -11.27 -12.36 27.10
C ALA A 439 -10.20 -13.39 26.71
N VAL A 440 -9.19 -13.55 27.55
CA VAL A 440 -8.19 -14.61 27.48
C VAL A 440 -8.57 -15.65 28.51
N PHE A 441 -8.81 -16.88 28.07
CA PHE A 441 -9.16 -18.02 28.89
C PHE A 441 -7.94 -18.94 29.04
N ASP A 442 -7.83 -19.60 30.19
CA ASP A 442 -6.94 -20.74 30.33
C ASP A 442 -7.39 -21.86 29.39
N GLY A 443 -6.43 -22.56 28.78
CA GLY A 443 -6.68 -23.60 27.80
C GLY A 443 -5.77 -23.55 26.59
N ALA A 444 -5.79 -24.64 25.82
CA ALA A 444 -5.04 -24.73 24.57
C ALA A 444 -5.75 -23.92 23.47
N PRO A 445 -5.00 -23.11 22.68
CA PRO A 445 -5.58 -22.42 21.53
C PRO A 445 -6.01 -23.42 20.44
N PRO A 446 -6.87 -23.01 19.50
CA PRO A 446 -7.19 -23.85 18.35
C PRO A 446 -5.93 -24.13 17.51
N ASP A 447 -5.94 -25.28 16.82
CA ASP A 447 -4.93 -25.71 15.84
C ASP A 447 -4.62 -24.66 14.78
N MET A 448 -5.65 -23.92 14.38
CA MET A 448 -5.60 -22.78 13.47
C MET A 448 -6.46 -21.65 14.05
N PRO A 449 -5.97 -20.40 14.10
CA PRO A 449 -6.80 -19.27 14.46
C PRO A 449 -8.08 -19.26 13.63
N THR A 450 -9.22 -19.13 14.29
CA THR A 450 -10.53 -19.34 13.65
C THR A 450 -11.44 -18.15 13.90
N ALA A 451 -12.18 -17.69 12.88
CA ALA A 451 -13.16 -16.61 12.97
C ALA A 451 -14.54 -17.06 12.46
N TRP A 452 -15.64 -16.59 13.05
CA TRP A 452 -17.03 -16.96 12.71
C TRP A 452 -18.08 -15.89 13.07
N GLY A 453 -17.64 -14.67 13.37
CA GLY A 453 -18.45 -13.61 13.99
C GLY A 453 -17.78 -13.15 15.28
N ASN A 454 -17.31 -14.15 16.04
CA ASN A 454 -16.19 -14.02 16.96
C ASN A 454 -14.90 -14.53 16.29
N TYR A 455 -13.81 -14.58 17.04
CA TYR A 455 -12.56 -15.22 16.68
C TYR A 455 -11.91 -15.81 17.92
N ALA A 456 -11.18 -16.90 17.72
CA ALA A 456 -10.34 -17.55 18.72
C ALA A 456 -8.93 -17.75 18.19
N CYS A 457 -7.92 -17.44 19.02
CA CYS A 457 -6.51 -17.61 18.68
C CYS A 457 -5.65 -17.68 19.94
N ALA A 458 -4.38 -18.07 19.78
CA ALA A 458 -3.40 -17.99 20.86
C ALA A 458 -3.21 -16.54 21.32
N ALA A 459 -3.03 -16.34 22.63
CA ALA A 459 -2.64 -15.07 23.22
C ALA A 459 -1.70 -15.33 24.40
N PRO A 460 -0.95 -14.31 24.86
CA PRO A 460 -0.19 -14.43 26.10
C PRO A 460 -1.11 -14.88 27.25
N GLY A 461 -0.81 -16.05 27.83
CA GLY A 461 -1.58 -16.62 28.95
C GLY A 461 -2.72 -17.57 28.58
N GLY A 462 -3.00 -17.83 27.30
CA GLY A 462 -3.97 -18.86 26.91
C GLY A 462 -4.63 -18.63 25.56
N VAL A 463 -5.94 -18.86 25.49
CA VAL A 463 -6.76 -18.68 24.28
C VAL A 463 -7.59 -17.41 24.40
N LEU A 464 -7.41 -16.49 23.46
CA LEU A 464 -8.24 -15.30 23.34
C LEU A 464 -9.51 -15.64 22.57
N VAL A 465 -10.66 -15.18 23.08
CA VAL A 465 -11.96 -15.21 22.38
C VAL A 465 -12.57 -13.81 22.38
N GLY A 466 -13.10 -13.40 21.24
CA GLY A 466 -13.82 -12.14 21.12
C GLY A 466 -14.40 -11.91 19.73
N ALA A 467 -15.03 -10.80 19.41
CA ALA A 467 -15.20 -9.62 20.25
C ALA A 467 -16.67 -9.22 20.33
N THR A 468 -17.07 -8.63 21.47
CA THR A 468 -18.36 -7.92 21.51
C THR A 468 -18.31 -6.67 20.62
N HIS A 469 -19.50 -6.18 20.23
CA HIS A 469 -19.68 -5.01 19.39
C HIS A 469 -20.79 -4.14 19.93
N ASP A 470 -20.48 -3.35 20.96
CA ASP A 470 -21.40 -2.40 21.56
C ASP A 470 -21.39 -1.10 20.75
N ARG A 471 -22.57 -0.50 20.53
CA ARG A 471 -22.70 0.76 19.79
C ARG A 471 -22.37 1.92 20.74
N GLY A 472 -21.43 2.78 20.35
CA GLY A 472 -20.96 3.88 21.20
C GLY A 472 -19.61 3.57 21.86
N ASP A 473 -19.27 4.33 22.90
CA ASP A 473 -18.02 4.23 23.65
C ASP A 473 -18.18 3.55 25.02
N GLN A 474 -19.41 3.21 25.41
CA GLN A 474 -19.69 2.48 26.64
C GLN A 474 -19.58 0.97 26.41
N VAL A 475 -18.82 0.31 27.26
CA VAL A 475 -18.61 -1.13 27.23
C VAL A 475 -19.72 -1.82 28.04
N GLY A 476 -20.28 -2.92 27.53
CA GLY A 476 -21.24 -3.72 28.29
C GLY A 476 -20.63 -4.47 29.49
N PRO A 477 -21.45 -5.16 30.31
CA PRO A 477 -20.96 -5.95 31.44
C PRO A 477 -20.02 -7.10 31.02
N GLU A 478 -18.98 -7.35 31.81
CA GLU A 478 -17.93 -8.33 31.49
C GLU A 478 -18.38 -9.79 31.60
N ASP A 479 -19.27 -10.06 32.55
CA ASP A 479 -19.89 -11.36 32.79
C ASP A 479 -20.82 -11.77 31.64
N VAL A 480 -21.59 -10.81 31.12
CA VAL A 480 -22.44 -11.00 29.93
C VAL A 480 -21.57 -11.29 28.69
N ALA A 481 -20.48 -10.54 28.51
CA ALA A 481 -19.55 -10.78 27.42
C ALA A 481 -18.91 -12.17 27.51
N GLU A 482 -18.44 -12.58 28.69
CA GLU A 482 -17.86 -13.91 28.92
C GLU A 482 -18.86 -15.02 28.61
N ALA A 483 -20.08 -14.93 29.14
CA ALA A 483 -21.13 -15.92 28.89
C ALA A 483 -21.41 -16.04 27.38
N GLY A 484 -21.48 -14.91 26.67
CA GLY A 484 -21.63 -14.87 25.21
C GLY A 484 -20.46 -15.53 24.48
N PHE A 485 -19.21 -15.30 24.91
CA PHE A 485 -18.04 -15.95 24.33
C PHE A 485 -18.08 -17.47 24.51
N ARG A 486 -18.35 -17.95 25.74
CA ARG A 486 -18.45 -19.39 26.03
C ARG A 486 -19.55 -20.05 25.21
N ALA A 487 -20.74 -19.44 25.12
CA ALA A 487 -21.83 -19.94 24.30
C ALA A 487 -21.45 -20.01 22.82
N SER A 488 -20.83 -18.95 22.28
CA SER A 488 -20.41 -18.91 20.87
C SER A 488 -19.35 -19.95 20.53
N VAL A 489 -18.44 -20.26 21.46
CA VAL A 489 -17.42 -21.30 21.28
C VAL A 489 -18.05 -22.68 21.35
N ALA A 490 -18.94 -22.94 22.31
CA ALA A 490 -19.63 -24.23 22.41
C ALA A 490 -20.44 -24.56 21.13
N GLU A 491 -21.07 -23.55 20.52
CA GLU A 491 -21.82 -23.71 19.28
C GLU A 491 -20.90 -23.92 18.05
N ARG A 492 -19.84 -23.12 17.93
CA ARG A 492 -19.10 -22.96 16.67
C ARG A 492 -17.75 -23.66 16.64
N MET A 493 -17.21 -23.98 17.80
CA MET A 493 -15.94 -24.69 18.01
C MET A 493 -16.06 -25.65 19.22
N PRO A 494 -16.96 -26.66 19.18
CA PRO A 494 -17.25 -27.51 20.34
C PRO A 494 -16.04 -28.28 20.90
N GLY A 495 -14.99 -28.47 20.09
CA GLY A 495 -13.73 -29.08 20.54
C GLY A 495 -12.81 -28.15 21.33
N LEU A 496 -13.08 -26.85 21.37
CA LEU A 496 -12.26 -25.86 22.08
C LEU A 496 -12.74 -25.71 23.54
N ALA A 497 -11.96 -26.27 24.47
CA ALA A 497 -12.24 -26.15 25.90
C ALA A 497 -11.75 -24.79 26.46
N LEU A 498 -12.63 -24.06 27.14
CA LEU A 498 -12.30 -22.80 27.80
C LEU A 498 -12.32 -22.94 29.32
N GLY A 499 -11.15 -22.80 29.94
CA GLY A 499 -10.98 -22.75 31.40
C GLY A 499 -11.40 -21.39 32.01
N PRO A 500 -10.91 -21.06 33.20
CA PRO A 500 -11.14 -19.75 33.83
C PRO A 500 -10.54 -18.60 33.03
N VAL A 501 -11.16 -17.42 33.08
CA VAL A 501 -10.63 -16.20 32.46
C VAL A 501 -9.33 -15.78 33.16
N GLN A 502 -8.25 -15.64 32.40
CA GLN A 502 -6.93 -15.16 32.84
C GLN A 502 -6.75 -13.66 32.61
N GLY A 503 -7.48 -13.08 31.66
CA GLY A 503 -7.39 -11.66 31.35
C GLY A 503 -8.58 -11.15 30.57
N ARG A 504 -8.85 -9.85 30.71
CA ARG A 504 -9.89 -9.14 29.97
C ARG A 504 -9.29 -7.92 29.31
N TRP A 505 -9.84 -7.56 28.16
CA TRP A 505 -9.48 -6.34 27.48
C TRP A 505 -10.74 -5.66 26.97
N GLN A 506 -10.75 -4.33 27.07
CA GLN A 506 -11.81 -3.48 26.55
C GLN A 506 -11.19 -2.36 25.72
N GLY A 507 -11.87 -1.96 24.64
CA GLY A 507 -11.44 -0.83 23.85
C GLY A 507 -12.51 -0.31 22.91
N VAL A 508 -12.32 0.92 22.45
CA VAL A 508 -13.28 1.61 21.58
C VAL A 508 -12.70 1.74 20.17
N ARG A 509 -13.26 0.96 19.24
CA ARG A 509 -12.99 1.12 17.80
C ARG A 509 -13.73 2.32 17.27
N ALA A 510 -13.29 2.85 16.14
CA ALA A 510 -14.01 3.87 15.39
C ALA A 510 -14.15 3.44 13.93
N ALA A 511 -15.37 3.44 13.42
CA ALA A 511 -15.68 3.11 12.04
C ALA A 511 -16.41 4.27 11.37
N THR A 512 -16.33 4.35 10.05
CA THR A 512 -17.17 5.24 9.26
C THR A 512 -18.49 4.54 8.88
N PRO A 513 -19.51 5.26 8.38
CA PRO A 513 -20.78 4.66 7.96
C PRO A 513 -20.65 3.57 6.90
N ASP A 514 -19.69 3.69 5.97
CA ASP A 514 -19.41 2.68 4.94
C ASP A 514 -18.39 1.62 5.34
N ARG A 515 -17.89 1.68 6.59
CA ARG A 515 -16.88 0.77 7.16
C ARG A 515 -15.55 0.77 6.41
N LEU A 516 -15.29 1.78 5.58
CA LEU A 516 -13.97 2.05 4.99
C LEU A 516 -13.21 3.04 5.88
N PRO A 517 -11.87 2.96 5.95
CA PRO A 517 -11.11 3.95 6.70
C PRO A 517 -11.26 5.34 6.08
N VAL A 518 -10.79 6.34 6.81
CA VAL A 518 -10.65 7.70 6.32
C VAL A 518 -9.17 8.09 6.36
N ALA A 519 -8.63 8.49 5.22
CA ALA A 519 -7.23 8.87 5.06
C ALA A 519 -7.12 10.04 4.07
N GLY A 520 -6.36 11.07 4.41
CA GLY A 520 -6.10 12.23 3.53
C GLY A 520 -6.11 13.57 4.26
N ARG A 521 -6.03 14.67 3.51
CA ARG A 521 -6.06 16.04 4.04
C ARG A 521 -7.47 16.44 4.51
N LEU A 522 -7.54 17.07 5.68
CA LEU A 522 -8.69 17.81 6.19
C LEU A 522 -8.57 19.31 5.87
N SER A 523 -7.34 19.83 5.85
CA SER A 523 -6.98 21.19 5.44
C SER A 523 -5.57 21.20 4.86
N GLU A 524 -5.03 22.38 4.53
CA GLU A 524 -3.67 22.53 4.01
C GLU A 524 -2.62 21.82 4.89
N ARG A 525 -2.69 22.00 6.22
CA ARG A 525 -1.68 21.52 7.18
C ARG A 525 -2.18 20.45 8.15
N VAL A 526 -3.41 19.97 7.96
CA VAL A 526 -4.01 18.92 8.80
C VAL A 526 -4.44 17.76 7.93
N SER A 527 -3.94 16.57 8.24
CA SER A 527 -4.37 15.30 7.65
C SER A 527 -4.99 14.38 8.71
N ILE A 528 -5.66 13.31 8.27
CA ILE A 528 -6.25 12.30 9.14
C ILE A 528 -5.92 10.90 8.63
N LEU A 529 -5.75 9.96 9.56
CA LEU A 529 -5.82 8.52 9.34
C LEU A 529 -6.64 7.88 10.48
N ALA A 530 -7.92 7.62 10.22
CA ALA A 530 -8.86 7.15 11.22
C ALA A 530 -9.92 6.21 10.62
N GLY A 531 -10.97 5.88 11.38
CA GLY A 531 -12.09 5.08 10.90
C GLY A 531 -11.75 3.62 10.55
N LEU A 532 -10.65 3.12 11.12
CA LEU A 532 -10.07 1.80 10.80
C LEU A 532 -10.92 0.59 11.24
N GLY A 533 -11.96 0.81 12.06
CA GLY A 533 -12.86 -0.24 12.54
C GLY A 533 -12.10 -1.38 13.25
N SER A 534 -12.42 -2.61 12.87
CA SER A 534 -11.78 -3.83 13.38
C SER A 534 -10.66 -4.38 12.48
N ARG A 535 -10.22 -3.62 11.47
CA ARG A 535 -9.20 -4.04 10.50
C ARG A 535 -8.01 -3.08 10.42
N GLY A 536 -7.75 -2.34 11.49
CA GLY A 536 -6.73 -1.30 11.50
C GLY A 536 -5.33 -1.79 11.16
N PHE A 537 -4.95 -2.98 11.63
CA PHE A 537 -3.65 -3.58 11.31
C PHE A 537 -3.52 -4.01 9.84
N ALA A 538 -4.63 -4.30 9.15
CA ALA A 538 -4.59 -4.60 7.72
C ALA A 538 -4.57 -3.33 6.85
N HIS A 539 -5.15 -2.22 7.32
CA HIS A 539 -5.32 -1.01 6.49
C HIS A 539 -4.29 0.08 6.78
N ALA A 540 -3.94 0.30 8.05
CA ALA A 540 -3.13 1.44 8.47
C ALA A 540 -1.75 1.50 7.81
N PRO A 541 -1.00 0.39 7.64
CA PRO A 541 0.32 0.44 7.01
C PRO A 541 0.35 1.10 5.64
N LEU A 542 -0.49 0.63 4.70
CA LEU A 542 -0.50 1.17 3.34
C LEU A 542 -1.09 2.58 3.27
N LEU A 543 -2.08 2.89 4.11
CA LEU A 543 -2.67 4.23 4.15
C LEU A 543 -1.71 5.25 4.77
N ALA A 544 -0.90 4.84 5.74
CA ALA A 544 0.16 5.67 6.29
C ALA A 544 1.28 5.88 5.27
N GLU A 545 1.65 4.83 4.54
CA GLU A 545 2.61 4.92 3.43
C GLU A 545 2.11 5.86 2.32
N ASP A 546 0.83 5.76 1.92
CA ASP A 546 0.22 6.66 0.94
C ASP A 546 0.24 8.12 1.41
N LEU A 547 -0.15 8.37 2.66
CA LEU A 547 -0.15 9.71 3.23
C LEU A 547 1.26 10.27 3.42
N ALA A 548 2.23 9.45 3.86
CA ALA A 548 3.63 9.87 3.98
C ALA A 548 4.22 10.24 2.61
N SER A 549 3.95 9.44 1.58
CA SER A 549 4.29 9.79 0.20
C SER A 549 3.62 11.10 -0.23
N GLU A 550 2.34 11.31 0.09
CA GLU A 550 1.66 12.56 -0.24
C GLU A 550 2.33 13.79 0.38
N LEU A 551 2.71 13.71 1.66
CA LEU A 551 3.33 14.80 2.43
C LEU A 551 4.75 15.14 1.97
N MET A 552 5.46 14.21 1.33
CA MET A 552 6.79 14.44 0.74
C MET A 552 6.75 14.78 -0.76
N GLY A 553 5.56 14.92 -1.34
CA GLY A 553 5.41 15.11 -2.79
C GLY A 553 5.62 13.86 -3.65
N GLY A 554 5.74 12.69 -3.01
CA GLY A 554 6.02 11.38 -3.60
C GLY A 554 4.87 10.73 -4.35
N VAL A 555 5.18 9.61 -5.01
CA VAL A 555 4.20 8.77 -5.72
C VAL A 555 3.20 8.19 -4.70
N PRO A 556 1.88 8.28 -4.90
CA PRO A 556 0.88 7.61 -4.07
C PRO A 556 1.09 6.09 -4.06
N ALA A 557 0.79 5.46 -2.93
CA ALA A 557 0.83 4.00 -2.81
C ALA A 557 -0.48 3.34 -3.27
N LEU A 558 -1.55 4.14 -3.41
CA LEU A 558 -2.87 3.71 -3.87
C LEU A 558 -3.25 4.35 -5.20
N ALA A 559 -4.10 3.66 -5.95
CA ALA A 559 -4.74 4.20 -7.15
C ALA A 559 -5.64 5.38 -6.78
N GLN A 560 -5.76 6.36 -7.66
CA GLN A 560 -6.56 7.56 -7.42
C GLN A 560 -8.00 7.25 -6.99
N THR A 561 -8.70 6.36 -7.69
CA THR A 561 -10.06 5.95 -7.33
C THR A 561 -10.15 5.23 -5.97
N GLY A 562 -9.08 4.53 -5.57
CA GLY A 562 -8.96 3.92 -4.24
C GLY A 562 -8.81 4.98 -3.14
N ARG A 563 -8.02 6.02 -3.39
CA ARG A 563 -7.86 7.18 -2.48
C ARG A 563 -9.17 7.93 -2.33
N GLU A 564 -9.88 8.20 -3.42
CA GLU A 564 -11.20 8.84 -3.41
C GLU A 564 -12.23 8.07 -2.57
N ALA A 565 -12.22 6.73 -2.65
CA ALA A 565 -13.11 5.90 -1.86
C ALA A 565 -12.87 6.00 -0.34
N MET A 566 -11.70 6.46 0.08
CA MET A 566 -11.28 6.62 1.49
C MET A 566 -11.04 8.08 1.88
N ALA A 567 -11.26 9.03 0.97
CA ALA A 567 -11.03 10.45 1.20
C ALA A 567 -11.96 11.00 2.32
N PRO A 568 -11.51 12.02 3.09
CA PRO A 568 -12.34 12.65 4.12
C PRO A 568 -13.57 13.38 3.55
N GLY A 569 -13.49 13.92 2.34
CA GLY A 569 -14.60 14.63 1.68
C GLY A 569 -15.76 13.74 1.22
N ARG A 570 -15.57 12.41 1.13
CA ARG A 570 -16.48 11.51 0.42
C ARG A 570 -17.92 11.51 0.93
N PHE A 571 -18.14 11.71 2.24
CA PHE A 571 -19.49 11.76 2.79
C PHE A 571 -20.17 13.10 2.52
N ALA A 572 -19.42 14.20 2.58
CA ALA A 572 -19.93 15.52 2.20
C ALA A 572 -20.33 15.52 0.72
N GLU A 573 -19.47 15.01 -0.16
CA GLU A 573 -19.77 14.89 -1.59
C GLU A 573 -21.01 14.02 -1.87
N ARG A 574 -21.14 12.86 -1.20
CA ARG A 574 -22.33 12.00 -1.32
C ARG A 574 -23.60 12.71 -0.84
N ARG A 575 -23.54 13.47 0.26
CA ARG A 575 -24.67 14.28 0.76
C ARG A 575 -25.06 15.34 -0.26
N SER A 576 -24.09 16.07 -0.82
CA SER A 576 -24.33 17.10 -1.84
C SER A 576 -24.93 16.53 -3.14
N ARG A 577 -24.42 15.39 -3.63
CA ARG A 577 -24.96 14.71 -4.82
C ARG A 577 -26.42 14.27 -4.63
N ARG A 578 -26.78 13.75 -3.45
CA ARG A 578 -28.17 13.37 -3.13
C ARG A 578 -29.09 14.58 -3.04
N ALA A 579 -28.63 15.68 -2.45
CA ALA A 579 -29.41 16.92 -2.37
C ALA A 579 -29.66 17.53 -3.77
N GLY A 580 -28.66 17.51 -4.66
CA GLY A 580 -28.81 18.00 -6.03
C GLY A 580 -29.76 17.18 -6.89
N GLN A 581 -29.77 15.85 -6.73
CA GLN A 581 -30.73 14.98 -7.45
C GLN A 581 -32.17 15.15 -6.94
N GLY A 582 -32.35 15.41 -5.64
CA GLY A 582 -33.68 15.68 -5.07
C GLY A 582 -34.26 17.04 -5.42
N ALA A 583 -33.43 17.99 -5.87
CA ALA A 583 -33.88 19.30 -6.36
C ALA A 583 -34.17 19.33 -7.87
N ALA A 584 -33.78 18.28 -8.60
CA ALA A 584 -33.95 18.16 -10.05
C ALA A 584 -35.06 17.18 -10.48
N GLY A 585 -35.80 16.60 -9.53
CA GLY A 585 -37.00 15.79 -9.75
C GLY A 585 -38.20 16.46 -9.12
#